data_AF-A0A016W3G9-F1
#
_entry.id   AF-A0A016W3G9-F1
#
_cell.length_a   1.000
_cell.length_b   1.000
_cell.length_c   1.000
_cell.angle_alpha   90.00
_cell.angle_beta   90.00
_cell.angle_gamma   90.00
#
_symmetry.space_group_name_H-M   'P 1'
#
loop_
_entity.id
_entity.type
_entity.pdbx_description
1 polymer ?
#
loop_
_entity_poly.entity_id
_entity_poly.type
_entity_poly.pdbx_seq_one_letter_code
_entity_poly.pdbx_strand_id
1 'polypeptide(L)'
;MEDGVLEQQSNGCKGDIMQNGTTTRAGTGKREGYLSWEDYFMAIAKLAAMRSKDPATQVGCAIVNRENKVIGTGYNGFPVGISDDDLPWTKGSPDPLENKHTYVVHAEMNAIINKSMNNIEGCTMYTTLLPCNECAKMIIQVGCYDISVWGFSPYQDFKMLGGIC
;
A
#
# COMPACT_ATOMS: atom_id res chain seq x y z
N MET A 1 37.15 41.17 39.47
CA MET A 1 36.07 41.31 38.48
C MET A 1 36.12 40.03 37.67
N GLU A 2 35.35 39.04 38.13
CA GLU A 2 35.21 37.75 37.48
C GLU A 2 33.99 37.85 36.57
N ASP A 3 34.21 37.73 35.26
CA ASP A 3 33.14 37.73 34.26
C ASP A 3 32.55 36.32 34.17
N GLY A 4 31.46 36.11 34.90
CA GLY A 4 30.65 34.90 34.87
C GLY A 4 29.90 34.76 33.54
N VAL A 5 30.27 33.77 32.74
CA VAL A 5 29.49 33.34 31.58
C VAL A 5 28.31 32.51 32.07
N LEU A 6 27.10 33.03 31.85
CA LEU A 6 25.82 32.42 32.16
C LEU A 6 25.63 31.12 31.38
N GLU A 7 25.57 30.01 32.11
CA GLU A 7 25.21 28.68 31.60
C GLU A 7 23.70 28.67 31.30
N GLN A 8 23.34 28.64 30.02
CA GLN A 8 21.95 28.52 29.58
C GLN A 8 21.45 27.10 29.87
N GLN A 9 20.62 26.96 30.91
CA GLN A 9 19.89 25.73 31.21
C GLN A 9 18.93 25.40 30.06
N SER A 10 19.19 24.33 29.34
CA SER A 10 18.24 23.77 28.38
C SER A 10 17.06 23.16 29.16
N ASN A 11 15.96 23.90 29.28
CA ASN A 11 14.68 23.37 29.78
C ASN A 11 14.14 22.34 28.80
N GLY A 12 14.55 21.08 28.98
CA GLY A 12 13.94 19.94 28.30
C GLY A 12 12.52 19.75 28.82
N CYS A 13 11.51 20.06 27.99
CA CYS A 13 10.17 19.56 28.18
C CYS A 13 10.18 18.03 27.96
N LYS A 14 10.51 17.26 29.01
CA LYS A 14 10.10 15.87 29.10
C LYS A 14 8.66 15.88 29.60
N GLY A 15 7.72 15.77 28.67
CA GLY A 15 6.30 15.70 28.99
C GLY A 15 6.00 14.42 29.75
N ASP A 16 5.74 14.55 31.05
CA ASP A 16 5.14 13.48 31.84
C ASP A 16 3.66 13.36 31.45
N ILE A 17 3.20 12.15 31.09
CA ILE A 17 1.79 11.88 30.86
C ILE A 17 1.20 11.40 32.19
N MET A 18 0.35 12.21 32.82
CA MET A 18 -0.38 11.79 34.03
C MET A 18 -1.63 10.98 33.65
N GLN A 19 -1.65 9.68 33.98
CA GLN A 19 -2.88 8.92 34.13
C GLN A 19 -2.84 8.10 35.43
N ASN A 20 -3.89 8.22 36.24
CA ASN A 20 -4.14 7.43 37.46
C ASN A 20 -2.99 7.38 38.48
N GLY A 21 -2.34 8.53 38.76
CA GLY A 21 -1.42 8.67 39.90
C GLY A 21 -0.14 7.82 39.83
N THR A 22 0.16 7.20 38.69
CA THR A 22 1.38 6.41 38.49
C THR A 22 2.23 7.08 37.42
N THR A 23 3.37 7.64 37.82
CA THR A 23 4.36 8.19 36.88
C THR A 23 5.06 7.04 36.17
N THR A 24 4.61 6.69 34.96
CA THR A 24 5.38 5.79 34.09
C THR A 24 6.45 6.62 33.38
N ARG A 25 7.72 6.32 33.65
CA ARG A 25 8.82 6.87 32.85
C ARG A 25 8.57 6.50 31.39
N ALA A 26 8.55 7.49 30.49
CA ALA A 26 8.61 7.23 29.06
C ALA A 26 9.82 6.31 28.81
N GLY A 27 9.55 5.08 28.35
CA GLY A 27 10.57 4.06 28.19
C GLY A 27 11.69 4.59 27.30
N THR A 28 12.94 4.47 27.75
CA THR A 28 14.13 4.95 27.02
C THR A 28 14.53 4.05 25.85
N GLY A 29 13.63 3.18 25.39
CA GLY A 29 13.87 2.13 24.40
C GLY A 29 12.91 2.20 23.21
N LYS A 30 13.19 1.40 22.17
CA LYS A 30 12.31 1.26 21.01
C LYS A 30 10.92 0.78 21.47
N ARG A 31 9.85 1.38 20.93
CA ARG A 31 8.48 0.96 21.20
C ARG A 31 8.31 -0.53 20.86
N GLU A 32 7.59 -1.28 21.69
CA GLU A 32 7.16 -2.64 21.38
C GLU A 32 5.85 -2.63 20.56
N GLY A 33 5.62 -3.68 19.75
CA GLY A 33 4.40 -3.80 18.92
C GLY A 33 4.29 -2.73 17.82
N TYR A 34 5.42 -2.31 17.23
CA TYR A 34 5.41 -1.57 15.97
C TYR A 34 5.25 -2.54 14.80
N LEU A 35 4.67 -2.05 13.71
CA LEU A 35 4.44 -2.85 12.52
C LEU A 35 5.78 -3.23 11.87
N SER A 36 5.86 -4.46 11.39
CA SER A 36 6.89 -4.85 10.42
C SER A 36 6.67 -4.07 9.11
N TRP A 37 7.69 -4.05 8.24
CA TRP A 37 7.54 -3.45 6.92
C TRP A 37 6.46 -4.12 6.09
N GLU A 38 6.42 -5.45 6.10
CA GLU A 38 5.43 -6.25 5.40
C GLU A 38 4.00 -5.94 5.88
N ASP A 39 3.79 -5.91 7.20
CA ASP A 39 2.49 -5.56 7.78
C ASP A 39 2.09 -4.13 7.43
N TYR A 40 3.04 -3.20 7.46
CA TYR A 40 2.81 -1.80 7.13
C TYR A 40 2.39 -1.63 5.66
N PHE A 41 3.12 -2.23 4.72
CA PHE A 41 2.80 -2.10 3.30
C PHE A 41 1.53 -2.84 2.91
N MET A 42 1.28 -4.02 3.50
CA MET A 42 0.01 -4.72 3.33
C MET A 42 -1.17 -3.94 3.94
N ALA A 43 -0.97 -3.25 5.07
CA ALA A 43 -1.98 -2.38 5.65
C ALA A 43 -2.31 -1.19 4.73
N ILE A 44 -1.31 -0.62 4.04
CA ILE A 44 -1.54 0.43 3.03
C ILE A 44 -2.37 -0.10 1.86
N ALA A 45 -2.05 -1.29 1.34
CA ALA A 45 -2.83 -1.92 0.28
C ALA A 45 -4.29 -2.14 0.71
N LYS A 46 -4.51 -2.63 1.94
CA LYS A 46 -5.86 -2.76 2.52
C LYS A 46 -6.58 -1.43 2.68
N LEU A 47 -5.88 -0.40 3.14
CA LEU A 47 -6.46 0.94 3.27
C LEU A 47 -6.84 1.52 1.90
N ALA A 48 -6.01 1.28 0.87
CA ALA A 48 -6.35 1.65 -0.50
C ALA A 48 -7.60 0.92 -0.98
N ALA A 49 -7.76 -0.37 -0.68
CA ALA A 49 -8.96 -1.14 -1.03
C ALA A 49 -10.25 -0.50 -0.49
N MET A 50 -10.19 0.14 0.69
CA MET A 50 -11.35 0.85 1.28
C MET A 50 -11.81 2.07 0.47
N ARG A 51 -11.06 2.52 -0.53
CA ARG A 51 -11.49 3.55 -1.49
C ARG A 51 -12.32 3.02 -2.65
N SER A 52 -12.29 1.70 -2.90
CA SER A 52 -13.06 1.06 -3.97
C SER A 52 -14.56 1.26 -3.75
N LYS A 53 -15.27 1.55 -4.84
CA LYS A 53 -16.74 1.67 -4.84
C LYS A 53 -17.44 0.42 -5.37
N ASP A 54 -16.68 -0.60 -5.75
CA ASP A 54 -17.23 -1.88 -6.17
C ASP A 54 -17.99 -2.51 -4.99
N PRO A 55 -19.30 -2.81 -5.13
CA PRO A 55 -20.09 -3.34 -4.02
C PRO A 55 -19.75 -4.80 -3.66
N ALA A 56 -19.09 -5.52 -4.57
CA ALA A 56 -18.86 -6.96 -4.43
C ALA A 56 -17.41 -7.30 -4.08
N THR A 57 -16.43 -6.55 -4.58
CA THR A 57 -15.02 -6.89 -4.40
C THR A 57 -14.16 -5.65 -4.32
N GLN A 58 -13.52 -5.43 -3.16
CA GLN A 58 -12.63 -4.29 -2.94
C GLN A 58 -11.18 -4.78 -2.91
N VAL A 59 -10.41 -4.39 -3.93
CA VAL A 59 -9.00 -4.74 -4.09
C VAL A 59 -8.17 -3.49 -3.96
N GLY A 60 -7.06 -3.58 -3.25
CA GLY A 60 -6.08 -2.51 -3.12
C GLY A 60 -4.67 -3.02 -3.33
N CYS A 61 -3.81 -2.11 -3.77
CA CYS A 61 -2.44 -2.39 -4.14
C CYS A 61 -1.51 -1.26 -3.70
N ALA A 62 -0.29 -1.60 -3.27
CA ALA A 62 0.79 -0.68 -3.00
C ALA A 62 2.08 -1.17 -3.67
N ILE A 63 2.82 -0.27 -4.31
CA ILE A 63 4.13 -0.54 -4.92
C ILE A 63 5.19 0.12 -4.05
N VAL A 64 6.19 -0.66 -3.66
CA VAL A 64 7.24 -0.26 -2.73
C VAL A 64 8.59 -0.46 -3.40
N ASN A 65 9.44 0.56 -3.35
CA ASN A 65 10.79 0.47 -3.89
C ASN A 65 11.76 -0.21 -2.91
N ARG A 66 13.00 -0.46 -3.36
CA ARG A 66 14.06 -1.11 -2.56
C ARG A 66 14.50 -0.33 -1.31
N GLU A 67 14.09 0.93 -1.20
CA GLU A 67 14.38 1.80 -0.06
C GLU A 67 13.20 1.85 0.94
N ASN A 68 12.24 0.91 0.81
CA ASN A 68 11.04 0.84 1.65
C ASN A 68 10.15 2.09 1.55
N LYS A 69 10.12 2.73 0.37
CA LYS A 69 9.22 3.86 0.09
C LYS A 69 8.06 3.40 -0.76
N VAL A 70 6.84 3.77 -0.35
CA VAL A 70 5.66 3.61 -1.18
C VAL A 70 5.74 4.60 -2.34
N ILE A 71 5.76 4.08 -3.56
CA ILE A 71 5.89 4.88 -4.78
C ILE A 71 4.61 4.88 -5.62
N GLY A 72 3.67 3.98 -5.34
CA GLY A 72 2.38 3.94 -6.02
C GLY A 72 1.35 3.21 -5.19
N THR A 73 0.09 3.65 -5.29
CA THR A 73 -1.06 2.96 -4.69
C THR A 73 -2.20 2.92 -5.68
N GLY A 74 -3.06 1.91 -5.55
CA GLY A 74 -4.20 1.72 -6.43
C GLY A 74 -5.31 0.93 -5.75
N TYR A 75 -6.52 1.11 -6.25
CA TYR A 75 -7.70 0.32 -5.91
C TYR A 75 -8.51 0.06 -7.17
N ASN A 76 -9.39 -0.94 -7.16
CA ASN A 76 -10.24 -1.21 -8.32
C ASN A 76 -11.38 -0.19 -8.44
N GLY A 77 -11.61 0.32 -9.66
CA GLY A 77 -12.65 1.32 -9.93
C GLY A 77 -12.76 1.64 -11.41
N PHE A 78 -13.71 2.49 -11.79
CA PHE A 78 -13.82 2.92 -13.18
C PHE A 78 -12.66 3.85 -13.59
N PRO A 79 -12.44 4.04 -14.90
CA PRO A 79 -11.41 4.93 -15.42
C PRO A 79 -11.58 6.36 -14.91
N VAL A 80 -10.46 7.06 -14.77
CA VAL A 80 -10.43 8.45 -14.30
C VAL A 80 -11.32 9.32 -15.19
N GLY A 81 -12.20 10.12 -14.57
CA GLY A 81 -13.09 11.05 -15.25
C GLY A 81 -14.46 10.48 -15.58
N ILE A 82 -14.74 9.22 -15.26
CA ILE A 82 -16.07 8.61 -15.40
C ILE A 82 -16.71 8.53 -14.00
N SER A 83 -17.98 8.91 -13.88
CA SER A 83 -18.71 8.78 -12.60
C SER A 83 -18.98 7.31 -12.29
N ASP A 84 -18.92 6.97 -11.01
CA ASP A 84 -19.30 5.63 -10.53
C ASP A 84 -20.81 5.36 -10.57
N ASP A 85 -21.59 6.37 -10.93
CA ASP A 85 -23.04 6.28 -11.14
C ASP A 85 -23.41 6.13 -12.63
N ASP A 86 -22.45 6.34 -13.56
CA ASP A 86 -22.70 6.32 -15.00
C ASP A 86 -22.57 4.93 -15.62
N LEU A 87 -21.86 4.01 -14.94
CA LEU A 87 -21.53 2.68 -15.45
C LEU A 87 -22.05 1.57 -14.52
N PRO A 88 -22.40 0.40 -15.08
CA PRO A 88 -22.98 -0.69 -14.31
C PRO A 88 -21.94 -1.39 -13.41
N TRP A 89 -22.30 -1.60 -12.15
CA TRP A 89 -21.55 -2.45 -11.20
C TRP A 89 -21.95 -3.93 -11.25
N THR A 90 -22.89 -4.30 -12.12
CA THR A 90 -23.47 -5.63 -12.24
C THR A 90 -22.49 -6.66 -12.82
N LYS A 91 -22.79 -7.94 -12.58
CA LYS A 91 -22.06 -9.10 -13.12
C LYS A 91 -23.03 -10.16 -13.63
N GLY A 92 -22.66 -10.86 -14.69
CA GLY A 92 -23.41 -12.00 -15.23
C GLY A 92 -24.51 -11.65 -16.24
N SER A 93 -24.59 -10.41 -16.72
CA SER A 93 -25.47 -10.05 -17.84
C SER A 93 -24.97 -10.73 -19.14
N PRO A 94 -25.85 -11.19 -20.03
CA PRO A 94 -25.48 -11.63 -21.37
C PRO A 94 -24.84 -10.52 -22.21
N ASP A 95 -25.21 -9.26 -21.96
CA ASP A 95 -24.60 -8.10 -22.60
C ASP A 95 -23.32 -7.70 -21.83
N PRO A 96 -22.13 -7.77 -22.44
CA PRO A 96 -20.89 -7.33 -21.82
C PRO A 96 -20.93 -5.87 -21.35
N LEU A 97 -21.65 -4.99 -22.04
CA LEU A 97 -21.73 -3.57 -21.70
C LEU A 97 -22.52 -3.31 -20.41
N GLU A 98 -23.36 -4.27 -20.00
CA GLU A 98 -24.10 -4.27 -18.74
C GLU A 98 -23.32 -4.95 -17.60
N ASN A 99 -22.03 -5.22 -17.80
CA ASN A 99 -21.15 -5.83 -16.81
C ASN A 99 -19.99 -4.91 -16.44
N LYS A 100 -19.70 -4.81 -15.13
CA LYS A 100 -18.59 -3.99 -14.61
C LYS A 100 -17.22 -4.36 -15.19
N HIS A 101 -17.02 -5.63 -15.51
CA HIS A 101 -15.73 -6.18 -15.96
C HIS A 101 -15.23 -5.54 -17.25
N THR A 102 -16.11 -4.94 -18.03
CA THR A 102 -15.78 -4.21 -19.27
C THR A 102 -15.07 -2.89 -18.98
N TYR A 103 -15.32 -2.27 -17.82
CA TYR A 103 -14.88 -0.91 -17.52
C TYR A 103 -13.93 -0.80 -16.33
N VAL A 104 -14.07 -1.68 -15.33
CA VAL A 104 -13.28 -1.60 -14.09
C VAL A 104 -11.79 -1.80 -14.39
N VAL A 105 -10.99 -0.84 -13.96
CA VAL A 105 -9.53 -0.95 -13.92
C VAL A 105 -9.13 -1.57 -12.59
N HIS A 106 -8.25 -2.57 -12.65
CA HIS A 106 -7.79 -3.30 -11.47
C HIS A 106 -6.83 -2.48 -10.60
N ALA A 107 -6.72 -2.84 -9.32
CA ALA A 107 -5.92 -2.12 -8.34
C ALA A 107 -4.44 -2.05 -8.71
N GLU A 108 -3.88 -3.15 -9.22
CA GLU A 108 -2.49 -3.30 -9.64
C GLU A 108 -2.19 -2.38 -10.82
N MET A 109 -3.08 -2.34 -11.81
CA MET A 109 -2.95 -1.47 -12.97
C MET A 109 -3.03 0.00 -12.56
N ASN A 110 -3.99 0.36 -11.70
CA ASN A 110 -4.07 1.71 -11.14
C ASN A 110 -2.82 2.08 -10.34
N ALA A 111 -2.24 1.15 -9.57
CA ALA A 111 -0.99 1.42 -8.84
C ALA A 111 0.20 1.66 -9.78
N ILE A 112 0.30 0.91 -10.88
CA ILE A 112 1.34 1.09 -11.91
C ILE A 112 1.16 2.42 -12.65
N ILE A 113 -0.08 2.85 -12.90
CA ILE A 113 -0.36 4.12 -13.59
C ILE A 113 -0.08 5.31 -12.68
N ASN A 114 -0.48 5.24 -11.40
CA ASN A 114 -0.39 6.34 -10.44
C ASN A 114 0.97 6.47 -9.74
N LYS A 115 1.97 5.70 -10.16
CA LYS A 115 3.29 5.70 -9.55
C LYS A 115 3.99 7.06 -9.70
N SER A 116 4.79 7.42 -8.69
CA SER A 116 5.59 8.65 -8.67
C SER A 116 6.93 8.53 -9.42
N MET A 117 7.31 7.32 -9.83
CA MET A 117 8.56 7.02 -10.52
C MET A 117 8.31 6.45 -11.91
N ASN A 118 9.16 6.78 -12.89
CA ASN A 118 9.02 6.26 -14.25
C ASN A 118 9.31 4.75 -14.33
N ASN A 119 10.38 4.30 -13.68
CA ASN A 119 10.76 2.89 -13.62
C ASN A 119 10.45 2.30 -12.24
N ILE A 120 9.88 1.09 -12.23
CA ILE A 120 9.58 0.30 -11.02
C ILE A 120 10.17 -1.09 -11.07
N GLU A 121 11.16 -1.29 -11.93
CA GLU A 121 11.93 -2.53 -12.00
C GLU A 121 12.54 -2.88 -10.64
N GLY A 122 12.33 -4.11 -10.20
CA GLY A 122 12.79 -4.62 -8.92
C GLY A 122 12.10 -3.99 -7.70
N CYS A 123 10.95 -3.35 -7.88
CA CYS A 123 10.05 -3.00 -6.78
C CYS A 123 9.23 -4.22 -6.34
N THR A 124 8.64 -4.11 -5.15
CA THR A 124 7.72 -5.11 -4.58
C THR A 124 6.30 -4.59 -4.63
N MET A 125 5.36 -5.43 -5.05
CA MET A 125 3.93 -5.13 -5.08
C MET A 125 3.22 -5.86 -3.93
N TYR A 126 2.49 -5.11 -3.10
CA TYR A 126 1.62 -5.64 -2.06
C TYR A 126 0.17 -5.50 -2.52
N THR A 127 -0.55 -6.60 -2.68
CA THR A 127 -1.94 -6.60 -3.16
C THR A 127 -2.85 -7.42 -2.27
N THR A 128 -4.12 -7.01 -2.14
CA THR A 128 -5.10 -7.70 -1.30
C THR A 128 -5.72 -8.93 -1.98
N LEU A 129 -5.54 -9.08 -3.30
CA LEU A 129 -6.03 -10.21 -4.09
C LEU A 129 -4.96 -10.65 -5.09
N LEU A 130 -4.94 -11.94 -5.43
CA LEU A 130 -4.03 -12.48 -6.43
C LEU A 130 -4.25 -11.77 -7.79
N PRO A 131 -3.19 -11.27 -8.45
CA PRO A 131 -3.34 -10.60 -9.74
C PRO A 131 -3.92 -11.51 -10.82
N CYS A 132 -4.83 -10.97 -11.63
CA CYS A 132 -5.32 -11.67 -12.82
C CYS A 132 -4.22 -11.80 -13.89
N ASN A 133 -4.46 -12.60 -14.92
CA ASN A 133 -3.51 -12.81 -16.02
C ASN A 133 -3.14 -11.50 -16.75
N GLU A 134 -4.06 -10.55 -16.92
CA GLU A 134 -3.75 -9.26 -17.56
C GLU A 134 -2.88 -8.35 -16.66
N CYS A 135 -3.17 -8.33 -15.34
CA CYS A 135 -2.33 -7.61 -14.39
C CYS A 135 -0.94 -8.24 -14.30
N ALA A 136 -0.85 -9.58 -14.28
CA ALA A 136 0.40 -10.30 -14.26
C ALA A 136 1.29 -9.94 -15.46
N LYS A 137 0.75 -9.94 -16.68
CA LYS A 137 1.48 -9.52 -17.89
C LYS A 137 2.06 -8.11 -17.73
N MET A 138 1.26 -7.17 -17.23
CA MET A 138 1.69 -5.79 -17.01
C MET A 138 2.78 -5.68 -15.93
N ILE A 139 2.62 -6.39 -14.82
CA ILE A 139 3.57 -6.43 -13.70
C ILE A 139 4.93 -6.96 -14.17
N ILE A 140 4.94 -8.03 -14.97
CA ILE A 140 6.15 -8.57 -15.62
C ILE A 140 6.76 -7.52 -16.55
N GLN A 141 5.95 -6.89 -17.40
CA GLN A 141 6.42 -5.94 -18.40
C GLN A 141 7.12 -4.70 -17.81
N VAL A 142 6.71 -4.28 -16.60
CA VAL A 142 7.33 -3.16 -15.86
C VAL A 142 8.47 -3.59 -14.93
N GLY A 143 8.80 -4.89 -14.91
CA GLY A 143 9.91 -5.44 -14.14
C GLY A 143 9.67 -5.56 -12.64
N CYS A 144 8.43 -5.58 -12.18
CA CYS A 144 8.08 -5.69 -10.77
C CYS A 144 7.89 -7.17 -10.39
N TYR A 145 8.98 -7.86 -10.04
CA TYR A 145 8.99 -9.33 -9.95
C TYR A 145 8.54 -9.90 -8.60
N ASP A 146 8.59 -9.10 -7.52
CA ASP A 146 8.22 -9.53 -6.17
C ASP A 146 6.78 -9.10 -5.85
N ILE A 147 5.92 -10.06 -5.53
CA ILE A 147 4.51 -9.82 -5.24
C ILE A 147 4.14 -10.48 -3.92
N SER A 148 3.66 -9.69 -2.96
CA SER A 148 3.08 -10.14 -1.70
C SER A 148 1.56 -10.03 -1.76
N VAL A 149 0.87 -11.14 -1.52
CA VAL A 149 -0.60 -11.21 -1.59
C VAL A 149 -1.17 -11.42 -0.20
N TRP A 150 -2.23 -10.68 0.15
CA TRP A 150 -2.89 -10.83 1.44
C TRP A 150 -3.42 -12.25 1.65
N GLY A 151 -3.16 -12.82 2.84
CA GLY A 151 -3.65 -14.15 3.22
C GLY A 151 -2.85 -15.32 2.61
N PHE A 152 -1.88 -15.04 1.74
CA PHE A 152 -0.92 -16.02 1.26
C PHE A 152 0.37 -15.91 2.06
N SER A 153 0.95 -17.06 2.39
CA SER A 153 2.25 -17.11 3.04
C SER A 153 3.32 -16.58 2.07
N PRO A 154 4.32 -15.82 2.53
CA PRO A 154 5.44 -15.39 1.69
C PRO A 154 6.22 -16.57 1.08
N TYR A 155 6.04 -17.79 1.57
CA TYR A 155 6.63 -18.99 0.96
C TYR A 155 5.90 -19.51 -0.29
N GLN A 156 4.75 -18.92 -0.66
CA GLN A 156 4.19 -19.04 -2.01
C GLN A 156 4.63 -17.83 -2.82
N ASP A 157 5.94 -17.68 -2.97
CA ASP A 157 6.53 -16.80 -3.96
C ASP A 157 5.95 -17.18 -5.32
N PHE A 158 5.03 -16.35 -5.85
CA PHE A 158 4.81 -16.32 -7.28
C PHE A 158 6.03 -15.64 -7.91
N LYS A 159 7.14 -16.38 -8.01
CA LYS A 159 8.25 -16.06 -8.92
C LYS A 159 7.71 -16.18 -10.33
N MET A 160 7.01 -15.14 -10.77
CA MET A 160 6.25 -15.16 -12.02
C MET A 160 7.13 -15.62 -13.19
N LEU A 161 8.38 -15.13 -13.32
CA LEU A 161 9.23 -15.46 -14.48
C LEU A 161 10.74 -15.27 -14.26
N GLY A 162 11.27 -15.38 -13.03
CA GLY A 162 12.70 -15.17 -12.74
C GLY A 162 13.69 -16.20 -13.36
N GLY A 163 13.26 -17.00 -14.33
CA GLY A 163 14.07 -18.04 -14.97
C GLY A 163 13.80 -18.23 -16.48
N ILE A 164 13.19 -17.25 -17.16
CA ILE A 164 12.99 -17.28 -18.63
C ILE A 164 13.73 -16.11 -19.32
N CYS A 165 14.77 -15.57 -18.68
CA CYS A 165 15.76 -14.71 -19.33
C CYS A 165 17.04 -15.51 -19.55
#